data_AF-A0A7V5NBQ1-F1
#
_entry.id   AF-A0A7V5NBQ1-F1
#
_cell.length_a   1.000
_cell.length_b   1.000
_cell.length_c   1.000
_cell.angle_alpha   90.00
_cell.angle_beta   90.00
_cell.angle_gamma   90.00
#
_symmetry.space_group_name_H-M   'P 1'
#
loop_
_entity.id
_entity.type
_entity.pdbx_description
1 polymer ?
#
loop_
_entity_poly.entity_id
_entity_poly.type
_entity_poly.pdbx_seq_one_letter_code
_entity_poly.pdbx_strand_id
1 'polypeptide(L)'
;MSLFFKQLLIITLIILSLLGIIFGAYIPFKKAQLYISAAYQMNSIRTTQQFEEVFDKVFNYNSPIGDYEVARFLGDNLINLIAAPENPEDVSRFLLGYLEPKMRTDDARHLLLLAQMYSFLWQKSGKESDFLKSEECYQKALTYGPKLPPVLYGLFDLYKAKGDKEKLKQVGETILKYWPEDGKVKETLRY
;
A
#
# COMPACT_ATOMS: atom_id res chain seq x y z
N MET A 1 -48.04 -21.59 -11.70
CA MET A 1 -46.99 -21.67 -10.66
C MET A 1 -47.67 -21.96 -9.32
N SER A 2 -47.35 -23.08 -8.67
CA SER A 2 -48.04 -23.49 -7.43
C SER A 2 -47.75 -22.52 -6.28
N LEU A 3 -48.69 -22.42 -5.33
CA LEU A 3 -48.52 -21.61 -4.12
C LEU A 3 -47.24 -21.97 -3.36
N PHE A 4 -46.94 -23.27 -3.29
CA PHE A 4 -45.72 -23.82 -2.71
C PHE A 4 -44.46 -23.30 -3.41
N PHE A 5 -44.43 -23.29 -4.75
CA PHE A 5 -43.27 -22.78 -5.49
C PHE A 5 -43.05 -21.29 -5.24
N LYS A 6 -44.11 -20.49 -5.15
CA LYS A 6 -44.01 -19.06 -4.81
C LYS A 6 -43.44 -18.85 -3.40
N GLN A 7 -43.89 -19.63 -2.41
CA GLN A 7 -43.38 -19.56 -1.04
C GLN A 7 -41.90 -19.96 -0.96
N LEU A 8 -41.51 -21.04 -1.63
CA LEU A 8 -40.11 -21.47 -1.70
C LEU A 8 -39.23 -20.36 -2.30
N LEU A 9 -39.66 -19.77 -3.41
CA LEU A 9 -38.94 -18.69 -4.08
C LEU A 9 -38.79 -17.44 -3.18
N ILE A 10 -39.85 -17.05 -2.46
CA ILE A 10 -39.79 -15.93 -1.51
C ILE A 10 -38.79 -16.22 -0.38
N ILE A 11 -38.83 -17.42 0.22
CA ILE A 11 -37.90 -17.81 1.28
C ILE A 11 -36.46 -17.78 0.78
N THR A 12 -36.19 -18.33 -0.41
CA THR A 12 -34.86 -18.30 -1.01
C THR A 12 -34.37 -16.87 -1.23
N LEU A 13 -35.22 -15.98 -1.74
CA LEU A 13 -34.87 -14.58 -1.95
C LEU A 13 -34.54 -13.87 -0.63
N ILE A 14 -35.33 -14.11 0.43
CA ILE A 14 -35.05 -13.54 1.76
C ILE A 14 -33.70 -14.02 2.28
N ILE A 15 -33.39 -15.32 2.18
CA ILE A 15 -32.11 -15.88 2.62
C ILE A 15 -30.96 -15.23 1.83
N LEU A 16 -31.06 -15.14 0.51
CA LEU A 16 -30.04 -14.50 -0.33
C LEU A 16 -29.85 -13.02 0.02
N SER A 17 -30.94 -12.28 0.28
CA SER A 17 -30.86 -10.89 0.73
C SER A 17 -30.16 -10.75 2.08
N LEU A 18 -30.47 -11.62 3.05
CA LEU A 18 -29.81 -11.62 4.36
C LEU A 18 -28.32 -11.95 4.24
N LEU A 19 -27.96 -12.95 3.44
CA LEU A 19 -26.56 -13.28 3.14
C LEU A 19 -25.86 -12.09 2.47
N GLY A 20 -26.51 -11.42 1.52
CA GLY A 20 -25.99 -10.21 0.90
C GLY A 20 -25.70 -9.08 1.90
N ILE A 21 -26.59 -8.85 2.87
CA ILE A 21 -26.37 -7.85 3.94
C ILE A 21 -25.21 -8.28 4.85
N ILE A 22 -25.15 -9.55 5.24
CA ILE A 22 -24.13 -10.06 6.16
C ILE A 22 -22.74 -9.95 5.51
N PHE A 23 -22.57 -10.51 4.32
CA PHE A 23 -21.27 -10.58 3.65
C PHE A 23 -20.88 -9.29 2.92
N GLY A 24 -21.86 -8.53 2.41
CA GLY A 24 -21.62 -7.30 1.66
C GLY A 24 -21.50 -6.05 2.52
N ALA A 25 -22.11 -6.02 3.72
CA ALA A 25 -22.13 -4.83 4.56
C ALA A 25 -21.64 -5.09 5.99
N TYR A 26 -22.24 -6.05 6.71
CA TYR A 26 -21.98 -6.21 8.14
C TYR A 26 -20.54 -6.66 8.44
N ILE A 27 -20.06 -7.72 7.78
CA ILE A 27 -18.70 -8.24 7.99
C ILE A 27 -17.62 -7.19 7.59
N PRO A 28 -17.68 -6.56 6.40
CA PRO A 28 -16.74 -5.49 6.05
C PRO A 28 -16.79 -4.31 7.03
N PHE A 29 -17.98 -3.90 7.47
CA PHE A 29 -18.14 -2.85 8.48
C PHE A 29 -17.46 -3.22 9.80
N LYS A 30 -17.62 -4.47 10.27
CA LYS A 30 -16.91 -4.95 11.47
C LYS A 30 -15.40 -4.95 11.31
N LYS A 31 -14.88 -5.38 10.15
CA LYS A 31 -13.45 -5.30 9.87
C LYS A 31 -12.93 -3.86 9.90
N ALA A 32 -13.67 -2.92 9.31
CA ALA A 32 -13.33 -1.51 9.36
C ALA A 32 -13.33 -0.96 10.81
N GLN A 33 -14.30 -1.35 11.64
CA GLN A 33 -14.31 -0.96 13.06
C GLN A 33 -13.08 -1.50 13.82
N LEU A 34 -12.68 -2.75 13.56
CA LEU A 34 -11.47 -3.34 14.14
C LEU A 34 -10.23 -2.55 13.71
N TYR A 35 -10.11 -2.22 12.42
CA TYR A 35 -9.00 -1.41 11.92
C TYR A 35 -8.95 -0.02 12.56
N ILE A 36 -10.08 0.69 12.65
CA ILE A 36 -10.16 2.01 13.28
C ILE A 36 -9.70 1.93 14.74
N SER A 37 -10.17 0.92 15.48
CA SER A 37 -9.74 0.69 16.86
C SER A 37 -8.24 0.41 16.98
N ALA A 38 -7.68 -0.38 16.06
CA ALA A 38 -6.24 -0.66 16.01
C ALA A 38 -5.42 0.59 15.68
N ALA A 39 -5.88 1.40 14.71
CA ALA A 39 -5.22 2.65 14.31
C ALA A 39 -5.18 3.67 15.46
N TYR A 40 -6.26 3.80 16.25
CA TYR A 40 -6.25 4.65 17.44
C TYR A 40 -5.24 4.17 18.51
N GLN A 41 -5.04 2.86 18.65
CA GLN A 41 -4.07 2.28 19.58
C GLN A 41 -2.62 2.42 19.10
N MET A 42 -2.38 2.76 17.84
CA MET A 42 -1.03 2.79 17.25
C MET A 42 -0.06 3.70 18.02
N ASN A 43 -0.51 4.86 18.50
CA ASN A 43 0.32 5.78 19.29
C ASN A 43 0.70 5.26 20.69
N SER A 44 0.01 4.22 21.18
CA SER A 44 0.25 3.60 22.49
C SER A 44 1.11 2.34 22.41
N ILE A 45 1.34 1.81 21.21
CA ILE A 45 2.19 0.64 21.00
C ILE A 45 3.65 1.00 21.32
N ARG A 46 4.33 0.10 22.05
CA ARG A 46 5.74 0.26 22.46
C ARG A 46 6.64 -0.88 22.01
N THR A 47 6.07 -2.01 21.59
CA THR A 47 6.82 -3.19 21.17
C THR A 47 6.27 -3.79 19.88
N THR A 48 7.09 -4.55 19.17
CA THR A 48 6.71 -5.29 17.97
C THR A 48 5.63 -6.32 18.26
N GLN A 49 5.71 -7.02 19.40
CA GLN A 49 4.68 -7.95 19.84
C GLN A 49 3.32 -7.27 20.04
N GLN A 50 3.28 -6.11 20.70
CA GLN A 50 2.03 -5.36 20.87
C GLN A 50 1.45 -4.91 19.52
N PHE A 51 2.31 -4.56 18.58
CA PHE A 51 1.90 -4.22 17.21
C PHE A 51 1.20 -5.42 16.54
N GLU A 52 1.81 -6.60 16.59
CA GLU A 52 1.22 -7.83 16.05
C GLU A 52 -0.11 -8.17 16.74
N GLU A 53 -0.14 -8.16 18.07
CA GLU A 53 -1.37 -8.46 18.84
C GLU A 53 -2.54 -7.52 18.48
N VAL A 54 -2.26 -6.26 18.15
CA VAL A 54 -3.27 -5.28 17.75
C VAL A 54 -3.71 -5.51 16.30
N PHE A 55 -2.79 -5.65 15.35
CA PHE A 55 -3.13 -5.73 13.93
C PHE A 55 -3.52 -7.13 13.45
N ASP A 56 -3.05 -8.19 14.09
CA ASP A 56 -3.44 -9.56 13.77
C ASP A 56 -4.93 -9.79 14.02
N LYS A 57 -5.52 -9.12 15.02
CA LYS A 57 -6.98 -9.13 15.23
C LYS A 57 -7.74 -8.60 14.01
N VAL A 58 -7.15 -7.63 13.30
CA VAL A 58 -7.75 -7.04 12.10
C VAL A 58 -7.55 -7.97 10.90
N PHE A 59 -6.33 -8.45 10.67
CA PHE A 59 -6.01 -9.27 9.51
C PHE A 59 -6.58 -10.68 9.58
N ASN A 60 -6.67 -11.28 10.78
CA ASN A 60 -7.27 -12.60 10.98
C ASN A 60 -8.80 -12.57 11.01
N TYR A 61 -9.42 -11.39 11.04
CA TYR A 61 -10.87 -11.28 10.90
C TYR A 61 -11.28 -11.52 9.45
N ASN A 62 -11.88 -12.68 9.18
CA ASN A 62 -12.30 -13.08 7.84
C ASN A 62 -13.39 -12.14 7.31
N SER A 63 -13.07 -11.41 6.23
CA SER A 63 -14.01 -10.59 5.50
C SER A 63 -13.84 -10.85 4.00
N PRO A 64 -14.93 -11.09 3.24
CA PRO A 64 -14.82 -11.32 1.80
C PRO A 64 -14.37 -10.07 1.03
N ILE A 65 -14.46 -8.88 1.65
CA ILE A 65 -14.16 -7.57 1.07
C ILE A 65 -13.39 -6.76 2.12
N GLY A 66 -12.38 -5.99 1.72
CA GLY A 66 -11.71 -5.02 2.60
C GLY A 66 -10.28 -5.38 3.00
N ASP A 67 -9.80 -6.59 2.72
CA ASP A 67 -8.48 -7.05 3.19
C ASP A 67 -7.34 -6.24 2.58
N TYR A 68 -7.44 -5.93 1.28
CA TYR A 68 -6.44 -5.11 0.61
C TYR A 68 -6.55 -3.64 1.03
N GLU A 69 -7.76 -3.10 1.28
CA GLU A 69 -7.90 -1.75 1.83
C GLU A 69 -7.24 -1.61 3.20
N VAL A 70 -7.39 -2.60 4.08
CA VAL A 70 -6.75 -2.58 5.41
C VAL A 70 -5.23 -2.53 5.27
N ALA A 71 -4.65 -3.36 4.39
CA ALA A 71 -3.21 -3.33 4.13
C ALA A 71 -2.76 -1.97 3.57
N ARG A 72 -3.52 -1.39 2.64
CA ARG A 72 -3.24 -0.05 2.11
C ARG A 72 -3.30 1.03 3.20
N PHE A 73 -4.36 1.06 3.99
CA PHE A 73 -4.52 2.06 5.05
C PHE A 73 -3.42 1.92 6.11
N LEU A 74 -3.07 0.68 6.49
CA LEU A 74 -1.93 0.46 7.37
C LEU A 74 -0.64 0.97 6.71
N GLY A 75 -0.44 0.71 5.43
CA GLY A 75 0.71 1.23 4.68
C GLY A 75 0.82 2.76 4.71
N ASP A 76 -0.30 3.45 4.46
CA ASP A 76 -0.39 4.92 4.53
C ASP A 76 -0.04 5.45 5.94
N ASN A 77 -0.37 4.70 7.00
CA ASN A 77 0.00 5.07 8.38
C ASN A 77 1.48 4.78 8.69
N LEU A 78 1.99 3.65 8.21
CA LEU A 78 3.36 3.21 8.50
C LEU A 78 4.42 3.95 7.70
N ILE A 79 4.09 4.50 6.53
CA ILE A 79 5.07 5.16 5.66
C ILE A 79 5.78 6.31 6.37
N ASN A 80 5.04 7.11 7.15
CA ASN A 80 5.61 8.23 7.90
C ASN A 80 6.49 7.74 9.04
N LEU A 81 6.10 6.65 9.71
CA LEU A 81 6.93 6.02 10.75
C LEU A 81 8.23 5.46 10.15
N ILE A 82 8.15 4.79 9.00
CA ILE A 82 9.32 4.26 8.30
C ILE A 82 10.20 5.39 7.76
N ALA A 83 9.64 6.51 7.32
CA ALA A 83 10.41 7.66 6.81
C ALA A 83 11.10 8.46 7.93
N ALA A 84 10.50 8.50 9.13
CA ALA A 84 10.95 9.33 10.24
C ALA A 84 12.40 9.03 10.67
N PRO A 85 13.35 9.99 10.62
CA PRO A 85 14.77 9.76 10.91
C PRO A 85 15.05 9.15 12.29
N GLU A 86 14.25 9.51 13.29
CA GLU A 86 14.35 9.06 14.69
C GLU A 86 13.97 7.59 14.87
N ASN A 87 13.22 7.01 13.94
CA ASN A 87 12.84 5.61 14.03
C ASN A 87 14.00 4.70 13.60
N PRO A 88 14.41 3.75 14.46
CA PRO A 88 15.47 2.80 14.15
C PRO A 88 15.20 1.96 12.89
N GLU A 89 16.28 1.53 12.22
CA GLU A 89 16.20 0.70 11.01
C GLU A 89 15.50 -0.64 11.28
N ASP A 90 15.79 -1.30 12.39
CA ASP A 90 15.21 -2.58 12.79
C ASP A 90 13.69 -2.49 12.98
N VAL A 91 13.21 -1.42 13.63
CA VAL A 91 11.77 -1.12 13.74
C VAL A 91 11.16 -0.90 12.36
N SER A 92 11.82 -0.11 11.50
CA SER A 92 11.34 0.16 10.14
C SER A 92 11.24 -1.11 9.29
N ARG A 93 12.22 -2.02 9.42
CA ARG A 93 12.22 -3.33 8.74
C ARG A 93 11.14 -4.25 9.28
N PHE A 94 10.94 -4.28 10.59
CA PHE A 94 9.86 -5.04 11.19
C PHE A 94 8.49 -4.60 10.64
N LEU A 95 8.23 -3.29 10.64
CA LEU A 95 6.98 -2.72 10.14
C LEU A 95 6.73 -3.07 8.67
N LEU A 96 7.75 -2.91 7.82
CA LEU A 96 7.65 -3.31 6.41
C LEU A 96 7.47 -4.82 6.25
N GLY A 97 8.25 -5.63 6.96
CA GLY A 97 8.19 -7.09 6.89
C GLY A 97 6.85 -7.66 7.37
N TYR A 98 6.20 -7.01 8.34
CA TYR A 98 4.85 -7.34 8.76
C TYR A 98 3.81 -7.02 7.67
N LEU A 99 3.96 -5.89 6.98
CA LEU A 99 2.98 -5.39 6.03
C LEU A 99 3.12 -6.01 4.63
N GLU A 100 4.34 -6.19 4.14
CA GLU A 100 4.65 -6.69 2.79
C GLU A 100 3.85 -7.94 2.38
N PRO A 101 3.78 -9.03 3.17
CA PRO A 101 3.02 -10.22 2.77
C PRO A 101 1.50 -9.99 2.69
N LYS A 102 1.00 -8.88 3.24
CA LYS A 102 -0.41 -8.49 3.20
C LYS A 102 -0.72 -7.54 2.02
N MET A 103 0.31 -7.10 1.29
CA MET A 103 0.16 -6.24 0.13
C MET A 103 -0.04 -7.04 -1.16
N ARG A 104 -0.88 -6.52 -2.05
CA ARG A 104 -1.12 -7.08 -3.37
C ARG A 104 -0.05 -6.64 -4.36
N THR A 105 0.52 -7.58 -5.09
CA THR A 105 1.52 -7.27 -6.12
C THR A 105 0.91 -6.96 -7.50
N ASP A 106 -0.42 -7.03 -7.60
CA ASP A 106 -1.21 -6.67 -8.77
C ASP A 106 -2.00 -5.36 -8.61
N ASP A 107 -1.73 -4.60 -7.53
CA ASP A 107 -2.30 -3.27 -7.31
C ASP A 107 -1.18 -2.21 -7.33
N ALA A 108 -1.27 -1.25 -8.25
CA ALA A 108 -0.26 -0.21 -8.45
C ALA A 108 -0.05 0.68 -7.22
N ARG A 109 -1.08 0.86 -6.37
CA ARG A 109 -0.99 1.68 -5.14
C ARG A 109 -0.26 0.92 -4.04
N HIS A 110 -0.48 -0.39 -3.93
CA HIS A 110 0.28 -1.23 -3.00
C HIS A 110 1.76 -1.29 -3.40
N LEU A 111 2.04 -1.46 -4.69
CA LEU A 111 3.39 -1.42 -5.24
C LEU A 111 4.06 -0.05 -4.99
N LEU A 112 3.33 1.05 -5.19
CA LEU A 112 3.83 2.40 -4.88
C LEU A 112 4.21 2.54 -3.41
N LEU A 113 3.36 2.10 -2.48
CA LEU A 113 3.64 2.16 -1.04
C LEU A 113 4.88 1.33 -0.66
N LEU A 114 4.97 0.09 -1.16
CA LEU A 114 6.15 -0.74 -0.95
C LEU A 114 7.41 -0.09 -1.52
N ALA A 115 7.32 0.48 -2.72
CA ALA A 115 8.44 1.17 -3.35
C ALA A 115 8.95 2.33 -2.49
N GLN A 116 8.05 3.14 -1.95
CA GLN A 116 8.38 4.25 -1.07
C GLN A 116 9.01 3.76 0.25
N MET A 117 8.44 2.75 0.89
CA MET A 117 8.97 2.19 2.12
C MET A 117 10.38 1.60 1.93
N TYR A 118 10.61 0.87 0.83
CA TYR A 118 11.94 0.38 0.47
C TYR A 118 12.92 1.52 0.16
N SER A 119 12.47 2.60 -0.50
CA SER A 119 13.30 3.79 -0.71
C SER A 119 13.73 4.42 0.61
N PHE A 120 12.84 4.52 1.60
CA PHE A 120 13.19 5.04 2.93
C PHE A 120 14.16 4.12 3.69
N LEU A 121 13.94 2.80 3.63
CA LEU A 121 14.89 1.83 4.21
C LEU A 121 16.27 1.90 3.55
N TRP A 122 16.31 2.06 2.24
CA TRP A 122 17.56 2.24 1.51
C TRP A 122 18.28 3.53 1.94
N GLN A 123 17.56 4.66 2.05
CA GLN A 123 18.15 5.91 2.53
C GLN A 123 18.70 5.81 3.96
N LYS A 124 18.04 5.02 4.82
CA LYS A 124 18.50 4.78 6.21
C LYS A 124 19.72 3.85 6.29
N SER A 125 19.70 2.77 5.52
CA SER A 125 20.64 1.65 5.69
C SER A 125 21.77 1.61 4.66
N GLY A 126 21.59 2.28 3.52
CA GLY A 126 22.47 2.20 2.36
C GLY A 126 22.48 0.84 1.66
N LYS A 127 21.64 -0.12 2.05
CA LYS A 127 21.66 -1.48 1.51
C LYS A 127 21.12 -1.52 0.09
N GLU A 128 21.93 -2.01 -0.84
CA GLU A 128 21.56 -2.10 -2.26
C GLU A 128 20.32 -2.95 -2.50
N SER A 129 20.08 -3.97 -1.67
CA SER A 129 18.88 -4.79 -1.74
C SER A 129 17.58 -3.98 -1.59
N ASP A 130 17.58 -2.95 -0.75
CA ASP A 130 16.41 -2.11 -0.53
C ASP A 130 16.18 -1.17 -1.72
N PHE A 131 17.26 -0.64 -2.32
CA PHE A 131 17.19 0.12 -3.57
C PHE A 131 16.58 -0.72 -4.70
N LEU A 132 17.09 -1.94 -4.90
CA LEU A 132 16.62 -2.84 -5.96
C LEU A 132 15.14 -3.20 -5.78
N LYS A 133 14.71 -3.47 -4.54
CA LYS A 133 13.29 -3.73 -4.25
C LYS A 133 12.41 -2.50 -4.48
N SER A 134 12.90 -1.31 -4.13
CA SER A 134 12.19 -0.05 -4.41
C SER A 134 12.00 0.16 -5.90
N GLU A 135 13.09 0.01 -6.66
CA GLU A 135 13.11 0.11 -8.12
C GLU A 135 12.16 -0.90 -8.77
N GLU A 136 12.23 -2.18 -8.37
CA GLU A 136 11.35 -3.24 -8.87
C GLU A 136 9.87 -2.92 -8.64
N CYS A 137 9.51 -2.46 -7.43
CA CYS A 137 8.13 -2.12 -7.09
C CYS A 137 7.62 -0.95 -7.94
N TYR A 138 8.41 0.11 -8.11
CA TYR A 138 8.05 1.23 -8.99
C TYR A 138 7.90 0.80 -10.45
N GLN A 139 8.87 0.04 -10.98
CA GLN A 139 8.83 -0.44 -12.36
C GLN A 139 7.60 -1.33 -12.60
N LYS A 140 7.29 -2.23 -11.65
CA LYS A 140 6.07 -3.04 -11.71
C LYS A 140 4.81 -2.19 -11.66
N ALA A 141 4.76 -1.13 -10.83
CA ALA A 141 3.63 -0.20 -10.80
C ALA A 141 3.41 0.51 -12.15
N LEU A 142 4.48 0.86 -12.88
CA LEU A 142 4.39 1.44 -14.23
C LEU A 142 3.77 0.49 -15.26
N THR A 143 3.83 -0.83 -15.07
CA THR A 143 3.17 -1.79 -15.97
C THR A 143 1.64 -1.68 -15.93
N TYR A 144 1.09 -1.31 -14.78
CA TYR A 144 -0.35 -1.08 -14.60
C TYR A 144 -0.77 0.36 -14.96
N GLY A 145 0.16 1.30 -14.87
CA GLY A 145 -0.08 2.71 -15.18
C GLY A 145 1.19 3.42 -15.63
N PRO A 146 1.50 3.43 -16.94
CA PRO A 146 2.75 3.98 -17.46
C PRO A 146 2.90 5.50 -17.29
N LYS A 147 1.82 6.19 -16.92
CA LYS A 147 1.75 7.64 -16.74
C LYS A 147 1.43 8.04 -15.30
N LEU A 148 1.54 7.13 -14.33
CA LEU A 148 1.24 7.43 -12.93
C LEU A 148 2.27 8.44 -12.41
N PRO A 149 1.89 9.70 -12.13
CA PRO A 149 2.84 10.71 -11.71
C PRO A 149 3.61 10.30 -10.44
N PRO A 150 2.96 9.81 -9.36
CA PRO A 150 3.67 9.42 -8.14
C PRO A 150 4.77 8.37 -8.35
N VAL A 151 4.55 7.45 -9.30
CA VAL A 151 5.51 6.39 -9.62
C VAL A 151 6.69 6.95 -10.41
N LEU A 152 6.43 7.79 -11.42
CA LEU A 152 7.47 8.42 -12.22
C LEU A 152 8.35 9.36 -11.37
N TYR A 153 7.73 10.21 -10.53
CA TYR A 153 8.49 11.07 -9.61
C TYR A 153 9.23 10.26 -8.55
N GLY A 154 8.64 9.15 -8.06
CA GLY A 154 9.31 8.24 -7.14
C GLY A 154 10.60 7.64 -7.72
N LEU A 155 10.56 7.15 -8.97
CA LEU A 155 11.76 6.69 -9.67
C LEU A 155 12.77 7.81 -9.94
N PHE A 156 12.28 8.99 -10.32
CA PHE A 156 13.13 10.14 -10.55
C PHE A 156 13.92 10.51 -9.29
N ASP A 157 13.23 10.64 -8.15
CA ASP A 157 13.87 10.95 -6.87
C ASP A 157 14.78 9.79 -6.39
N LEU A 158 14.40 8.53 -6.64
CA LEU A 158 15.21 7.35 -6.33
C LEU A 158 16.55 7.35 -7.09
N TYR A 159 16.52 7.51 -8.41
CA TYR A 159 17.75 7.54 -9.23
C TYR A 159 18.59 8.80 -8.97
N LYS A 160 17.93 9.94 -8.70
CA LYS A 160 18.61 11.16 -8.27
C LYS A 160 19.41 10.92 -7.00
N ALA A 161 18.79 10.32 -5.99
CA ALA A 161 19.45 10.00 -4.72
C ALA A 161 20.59 8.98 -4.91
N LYS A 162 20.45 8.03 -5.86
CA LYS A 162 21.47 7.02 -6.14
C LYS A 162 22.67 7.60 -6.90
N GLY A 163 22.46 8.72 -7.59
CA GLY A 163 23.44 9.29 -8.52
C GLY A 163 23.47 8.59 -9.88
N ASP A 164 22.44 7.79 -10.21
CA ASP A 164 22.33 7.12 -11.52
C ASP A 164 21.84 8.12 -12.57
N LYS A 165 22.80 8.84 -13.16
CA LYS A 165 22.52 9.91 -14.14
C LYS A 165 21.83 9.41 -15.40
N GLU A 166 22.13 8.19 -15.84
CA GLU A 166 21.53 7.63 -17.06
C GLU A 166 20.04 7.35 -16.84
N LYS A 167 19.70 6.60 -15.78
CA LYS A 167 18.30 6.31 -15.48
C LYS A 167 17.52 7.54 -15.05
N LEU A 168 18.15 8.46 -14.30
CA LEU A 168 17.55 9.74 -13.93
C LEU A 168 17.12 10.52 -15.18
N LYS A 169 18.00 10.60 -16.19
CA LYS A 169 17.69 11.28 -17.45
C LYS A 169 16.55 10.59 -18.20
N GLN A 170 16.58 9.27 -18.32
CA GLN A 170 15.51 8.51 -18.99
C GLN A 170 14.13 8.73 -18.36
N VAL A 171 14.03 8.69 -17.02
CA VAL A 171 12.79 8.95 -16.30
C VAL A 171 12.38 10.41 -16.43
N GLY A 172 13.32 11.34 -16.29
CA GLY A 172 13.05 12.76 -16.43
C GLY A 172 12.55 13.14 -17.82
N GLU A 173 13.11 12.58 -18.88
CA GLU A 173 12.61 12.73 -20.26
C GLU A 173 11.20 12.16 -20.41
N THR A 174 10.91 11.03 -19.75
CA THR A 174 9.56 10.46 -19.72
C THR A 174 8.56 11.37 -19.01
N ILE A 175 8.95 12.00 -17.89
CA ILE A 175 8.13 13.00 -17.19
C ILE A 175 7.89 14.19 -18.11
N LEU A 176 8.93 14.77 -18.72
CA LEU A 176 8.81 15.94 -19.59
C LEU A 176 8.05 15.65 -20.88
N LYS A 177 8.02 14.40 -21.36
CA LYS A 177 7.14 13.98 -22.45
C LYS A 177 5.66 14.16 -22.11
N TYR A 178 5.27 13.92 -20.85
CA TYR A 178 3.87 14.04 -20.39
C TYR A 178 3.56 15.41 -19.79
N TRP A 179 4.53 16.03 -19.11
CA TRP A 179 4.43 17.34 -18.48
C TRP A 179 5.61 18.22 -18.92
N PRO A 180 5.57 18.77 -20.15
CA PRO A 180 6.67 19.55 -20.71
C PRO A 180 7.00 20.81 -19.91
N GLU A 181 6.11 21.29 -19.06
CA GLU A 181 6.32 22.50 -18.25
C GLU A 181 6.84 22.24 -16.84
N ASP A 182 7.23 20.99 -16.51
CA ASP A 182 7.82 20.68 -15.21
C ASP A 182 9.21 21.33 -15.05
N GLY A 183 9.22 22.50 -14.41
CA GLY A 183 10.43 23.27 -14.15
C GLY A 183 11.42 22.55 -13.25
N LYS A 184 10.95 21.80 -12.24
CA LYS A 184 11.79 21.07 -11.28
C LYS A 184 12.60 19.98 -11.98
N VAL A 185 11.95 19.22 -12.87
CA VAL A 185 12.63 18.18 -13.65
C VAL A 185 13.58 18.80 -14.67
N LYS A 186 13.16 19.85 -15.40
CA LYS A 186 14.05 20.60 -16.32
C LYS A 186 15.31 21.08 -15.62
N GLU A 187 15.17 21.69 -14.45
CA GLU A 187 16.30 22.20 -13.67
C GLU A 187 17.22 21.08 -13.21
N THR A 188 16.66 20.00 -12.67
CA THR A 188 17.45 18.86 -12.19
C THR A 188 18.25 18.19 -13.31
N LEU A 189 17.75 18.16 -14.56
CA LEU A 189 18.46 17.56 -15.71
C LEU A 189 19.50 18.49 -16.36
N ARG A 190 19.57 19.77 -15.97
CA ARG A 190 20.56 20.72 -16.50
C ARG A 190 21.94 20.62 -15.83
N TYR A 191 22.02 19.94 -14.69
CA TYR A 191 23.23 19.74 -13.88
C TYR A 191 23.65 18.26 -13.88
#